data_AF-A0A377Z7P2-F1
#
_entry.id   AF-A0A377Z7P2-F1
#
_cell.length_a   1.000
_cell.length_b   1.000
_cell.length_c   1.000
_cell.angle_alpha   90.00
_cell.angle_beta   90.00
_cell.angle_gamma   90.00
#
_symmetry.space_group_name_H-M   'P 1'
#
loop_
_entity.id
_entity.type
_entity.pdbx_description
1 polymer ?
#
loop_
_entity_poly.entity_id
_entity_poly.type
_entity_poly.pdbx_seq_one_letter_code
_entity_poly.pdbx_strand_id
1 'polypeptide(L)'
;MIYLRQGLHTKVLWTGNKTTDDLIMAKRIADFEDQYQADAVFIDFGYGTGLKSIGDGWGRTWQLVPFGGASADPQMLNKRGEMFNACKTWLKLGGALDDQETADDLSAAEYKVRVDGKIVMEPKEDIKERLGRSPGKGDALLLTFAYPVTKRSDFPAAGGKQPNVISEYDPWE
;
A
#
# COMPACT_ATOMS: atom_id res chain seq x y z
N MET A 1 5.54 7.48 -7.90
CA MET A 1 4.10 7.37 -8.22
C MET A 1 3.33 7.25 -6.91
N ILE A 2 2.12 7.80 -6.81
CA ILE A 2 1.23 7.67 -5.65
C ILE A 2 -0.15 7.24 -6.17
N TYR A 3 -0.71 6.16 -5.59
CA TYR A 3 -2.02 5.63 -5.91
C TYR A 3 -2.93 5.67 -4.70
N LEU A 4 -4.20 5.97 -4.94
CA LEU A 4 -5.30 5.74 -4.01
C LEU A 4 -6.12 4.56 -4.50
N ARG A 5 -6.56 3.70 -3.58
CA ARG A 5 -7.54 2.66 -3.85
C ARG A 5 -8.66 2.72 -2.81
N GLN A 6 -9.90 2.72 -3.28
CA GLN A 6 -11.09 2.67 -2.44
C GLN A 6 -12.10 1.68 -3.04
N GLY A 7 -12.31 0.55 -2.36
CA GLY A 7 -13.16 -0.51 -2.90
C GLY A 7 -12.65 -1.00 -4.25
N LEU A 8 -13.53 -0.98 -5.27
CA LEU A 8 -13.24 -1.35 -6.66
C LEU A 8 -12.72 -0.21 -7.54
N HIS A 9 -12.37 0.94 -6.95
CA HIS A 9 -11.88 2.10 -7.70
C HIS A 9 -10.42 2.42 -7.34
N THR A 10 -9.65 2.83 -8.34
CA THR A 10 -8.29 3.36 -8.18
C THR A 10 -8.18 4.76 -8.77
N LYS A 11 -7.26 5.54 -8.22
CA LYS A 11 -6.90 6.86 -8.72
C LYS A 11 -5.40 7.10 -8.63
N VAL A 12 -4.79 7.50 -9.74
CA VAL A 12 -3.42 8.02 -9.77
C VAL A 12 -3.44 9.42 -9.15
N LEU A 13 -2.81 9.56 -7.99
CA LEU A 13 -2.72 10.85 -7.30
C LEU A 13 -1.53 11.67 -7.78
N TRP A 14 -0.42 10.99 -8.10
CA TRP A 14 0.78 11.68 -8.56
C TRP A 14 1.69 10.79 -9.41
N THR A 15 2.16 11.37 -10.51
CA THR A 15 3.25 10.82 -11.33
C THR A 15 4.39 11.82 -11.46
N GLY A 16 5.62 11.34 -11.36
CA GLY A 16 6.78 12.18 -11.62
C GLY A 16 8.09 11.47 -11.34
N ASN A 17 9.17 12.20 -11.60
CA ASN A 17 10.53 11.70 -11.46
C ASN A 17 10.89 11.50 -9.99
N LYS A 18 11.82 10.58 -9.75
CA LYS A 18 12.41 10.37 -8.44
C LYS A 18 13.06 11.68 -7.97
N THR A 19 12.63 12.17 -6.82
CA THR A 19 13.30 13.26 -6.10
C THR A 19 14.28 12.68 -5.09
N THR A 20 15.35 13.39 -4.80
CA THR A 20 16.26 13.08 -3.67
C THR A 20 15.83 13.80 -2.39
N ASP A 21 14.83 14.68 -2.48
CA ASP A 21 14.28 15.39 -1.34
C ASP A 21 13.08 14.64 -0.76
N ASP A 22 13.34 13.85 0.28
CA ASP A 22 12.34 13.08 1.00
C ASP A 22 11.32 13.97 1.72
N LEU A 23 11.67 15.20 2.10
CA LEU A 23 10.76 16.12 2.78
C LEU A 23 9.65 16.60 1.84
N ILE A 24 10.00 16.95 0.60
CA ILE A 24 9.02 17.33 -0.43
C ILE A 24 8.09 16.17 -0.71
N MET A 25 8.62 14.95 -0.83
CA MET A 25 7.80 13.77 -1.13
C MET A 25 6.94 13.37 0.07
N ALA A 26 7.45 13.42 1.29
CA ALA A 26 6.70 13.18 2.51
C ALA A 26 5.56 14.19 2.64
N LYS A 27 5.82 15.48 2.41
CA LYS A 27 4.77 16.52 2.42
C LYS A 27 3.67 16.19 1.42
N ARG A 28 4.04 15.79 0.20
CA ARG A 28 3.05 15.40 -0.82
C ARG A 28 2.20 14.19 -0.39
N ILE A 29 2.81 13.19 0.22
CA ILE A 29 2.09 12.02 0.75
C ILE A 29 1.13 12.46 1.86
N ALA A 30 1.58 13.31 2.78
CA ALA A 30 0.77 13.88 3.86
C ALA A 30 -0.42 14.68 3.32
N ASP A 31 -0.19 15.57 2.34
CA ASP A 31 -1.25 16.36 1.71
C ASP A 31 -2.33 15.45 1.10
N PHE A 32 -1.94 14.35 0.44
CA PHE A 32 -2.89 13.38 -0.11
C PHE A 32 -3.57 12.52 0.96
N GLU A 33 -2.85 12.08 1.99
CA GLU A 33 -3.43 11.37 3.12
C GLU A 33 -4.55 12.21 3.75
N ASP A 34 -4.29 13.50 3.97
CA ASP A 34 -5.25 14.43 4.58
C ASP A 34 -6.39 14.76 3.61
N GLN A 35 -6.09 15.03 2.34
CA GLN A 35 -7.11 15.37 1.34
C GLN A 35 -8.13 14.24 1.15
N TYR A 36 -7.66 12.99 1.09
CA TYR A 36 -8.50 11.83 0.83
C TYR A 36 -8.92 11.09 2.10
N GLN A 37 -8.49 11.57 3.28
CA GLN A 37 -8.72 10.93 4.57
C GLN A 37 -8.33 9.44 4.51
N ALA A 38 -7.13 9.16 3.97
CA ALA A 38 -6.71 7.80 3.70
C ALA A 38 -6.56 7.02 5.02
N ASP A 39 -7.23 5.87 5.11
CA ASP A 39 -7.21 5.03 6.31
C ASP A 39 -5.81 4.46 6.59
N ALA A 40 -5.06 4.15 5.54
CA ALA A 40 -3.70 3.63 5.60
C ALA A 40 -2.83 4.16 4.45
N VAL A 41 -1.52 4.27 4.72
CA VAL A 41 -0.51 4.67 3.74
C VAL A 41 0.59 3.61 3.69
N PHE A 42 0.81 3.03 2.52
CA PHE A 42 1.85 2.03 2.27
C PHE A 42 2.95 2.61 1.38
N ILE A 43 4.20 2.39 1.78
CA ILE A 43 5.38 2.92 1.09
C ILE A 43 6.34 1.76 0.78
N ASP A 44 6.92 1.74 -0.42
CA ASP A 44 7.96 0.76 -0.76
C ASP A 44 9.16 0.89 0.20
N PHE A 45 9.52 -0.20 0.86
CA PHE A 45 10.66 -0.24 1.79
C PHE A 45 11.98 0.17 1.13
N GLY A 46 12.21 -0.20 -0.14
CA GLY A 46 13.48 0.05 -0.84
C GLY A 46 13.82 1.53 -1.01
N TYR A 47 12.81 2.41 -0.94
CA TYR A 47 12.97 3.86 -1.10
C TYR A 47 12.32 4.68 0.02
N GLY A 48 11.63 4.03 0.97
CA GLY A 48 10.72 4.68 1.89
C GLY A 48 11.28 5.01 3.27
N THR A 49 12.50 4.61 3.61
CA THR A 49 13.03 4.73 4.98
C THR A 49 13.11 6.19 5.47
N GLY A 50 13.51 7.11 4.60
CA GLY A 50 13.50 8.55 4.89
C GLY A 50 12.08 9.09 5.05
N LEU A 51 11.17 8.71 4.16
CA LEU A 51 9.75 9.08 4.23
C LEU A 51 9.11 8.61 5.54
N LYS A 52 9.38 7.36 5.95
CA LYS A 52 8.88 6.80 7.21
C LYS A 52 9.36 7.61 8.42
N SER A 53 10.64 7.96 8.45
CA SER A 53 11.22 8.76 9.55
C SER A 53 10.55 10.14 9.66
N ILE A 54 10.27 10.79 8.52
CA ILE A 54 9.59 12.08 8.48
C ILE A 54 8.12 11.93 8.91
N GLY A 55 7.42 10.93 8.38
CA GLY A 55 6.04 10.63 8.75
C GLY A 55 5.88 10.36 10.25
N ASP A 56 6.79 9.59 10.85
CA ASP A 56 6.83 9.35 12.29
C ASP A 56 7.02 10.64 13.09
N GLY A 57 7.92 11.51 12.63
CA GLY A 57 8.12 12.84 13.22
C GLY A 57 6.88 13.74 13.13
N TRP A 58 5.96 13.47 12.19
CA TRP A 58 4.68 14.16 12.04
C TRP A 58 3.51 13.42 12.71
N GLY A 59 3.77 12.33 13.45
CA GLY A 59 2.73 11.54 14.11
C GLY A 59 1.87 10.70 13.16
N ARG A 60 2.37 10.40 11.95
CA ARG A 60 1.65 9.60 10.94
C ARG A 60 2.02 8.13 11.04
N THR A 61 1.09 7.26 10.68
CA THR A 61 1.26 5.79 10.77
C THR A 61 1.52 5.17 9.41
N TRP A 62 2.53 5.67 8.69
CA TRP A 62 2.89 5.13 7.39
C TRP A 62 3.60 3.78 7.55
N GLN A 63 3.32 2.83 6.67
CA GLN A 63 3.88 1.48 6.77
C GLN A 63 4.78 1.16 5.58
N LEU A 64 6.00 0.71 5.89
CA LEU A 64 6.94 0.23 4.87
C LEU A 64 6.58 -1.19 4.44
N VAL A 65 6.64 -1.44 3.13
CA VAL A 65 6.32 -2.72 2.51
C VAL A 65 7.56 -3.25 1.78
N PRO A 66 8.22 -4.29 2.30
CA PRO A 66 9.26 -4.98 1.58
C PRO A 66 8.64 -5.96 0.58
N PHE A 67 8.78 -5.70 -0.72
CA PHE A 67 8.27 -6.59 -1.79
C PHE A 67 8.82 -8.02 -1.69
N GLY A 68 10.08 -8.17 -1.25
CA GLY A 68 10.72 -9.46 -0.99
C GLY A 68 10.39 -10.09 0.37
N GLY A 69 9.55 -9.44 1.19
CA GLY A 69 9.17 -9.91 2.51
C GLY A 69 8.28 -11.16 2.48
N ALA A 70 8.01 -11.72 3.66
CA ALA A 70 7.16 -12.89 3.80
C ALA A 70 5.73 -12.64 3.26
N SER A 71 5.17 -13.66 2.63
CA SER A 71 3.78 -13.68 2.17
C SER A 71 2.86 -14.20 3.27
N ALA A 72 1.69 -13.58 3.43
CA ALA A 72 0.57 -14.14 4.20
C ALA A 72 -0.25 -15.16 3.39
N ASP A 73 -0.18 -15.12 2.07
CA ASP A 73 -0.74 -16.13 1.18
C ASP A 73 0.25 -17.31 1.07
N PRO A 74 -0.10 -18.52 1.54
CA PRO A 74 0.82 -19.67 1.54
C PRO A 74 1.20 -20.15 0.14
N GLN A 75 0.40 -19.80 -0.89
CA GLN A 75 0.70 -20.14 -2.28
C GLN A 75 1.76 -19.22 -2.90
N MET A 76 1.93 -18.01 -2.34
CA MET A 76 2.84 -17.00 -2.88
C MET A 76 4.18 -17.04 -2.17
N LEU A 77 5.28 -16.95 -2.93
CA LEU A 77 6.62 -17.02 -2.36
C LEU A 77 6.92 -15.83 -1.43
N ASN A 78 6.47 -14.64 -1.81
CA ASN A 78 6.79 -13.37 -1.15
C ASN A 78 5.64 -12.38 -1.23
N LYS A 79 5.78 -11.26 -0.50
CA LYS A 79 4.80 -10.18 -0.41
C LYS A 79 4.44 -9.61 -1.78
N ARG A 80 5.37 -9.56 -2.75
CA ARG A 80 5.07 -9.16 -4.14
C ARG A 80 4.05 -10.08 -4.79
N GLY A 81 4.24 -11.40 -4.69
CA GLY A 81 3.28 -12.38 -5.21
C GLY A 81 1.91 -12.26 -4.55
N GLU A 82 1.87 -12.06 -3.23
CA GLU A 82 0.64 -11.81 -2.47
C GLU A 82 -0.13 -10.60 -3.00
N MET A 83 0.55 -9.45 -3.16
CA MET A 83 -0.06 -8.22 -3.68
C MET A 83 -0.59 -8.41 -5.11
N PHE A 84 0.14 -9.14 -5.96
CA PHE A 84 -0.32 -9.47 -7.32
C PHE A 84 -1.56 -10.36 -7.30
N ASN A 85 -1.59 -11.39 -6.47
CA ASN A 85 -2.75 -12.29 -6.39
C ASN A 85 -4.00 -11.56 -5.88
N ALA A 86 -3.82 -10.69 -4.88
CA ALA A 86 -4.87 -9.82 -4.37
C ALA A 86 -5.38 -8.85 -5.46
N CYS A 87 -4.48 -8.18 -6.19
CA CYS A 87 -4.83 -7.29 -7.29
C CYS A 87 -5.55 -8.04 -8.43
N LYS A 88 -5.09 -9.24 -8.79
CA LYS A 88 -5.75 -10.09 -9.79
C LYS A 88 -7.18 -10.45 -9.37
N THR A 89 -7.38 -10.80 -8.11
CA THR A 89 -8.70 -11.12 -7.56
C THR A 89 -9.59 -9.89 -7.59
N TRP A 90 -9.07 -8.74 -7.19
CA TRP A 90 -9.77 -7.45 -7.24
C TRP A 90 -10.18 -7.05 -8.66
N LEU A 91 -9.30 -7.20 -9.66
CA LEU A 91 -9.64 -6.96 -11.07
C LEU A 91 -10.80 -7.85 -11.54
N LYS A 92 -10.80 -9.13 -11.16
CA LYS A 92 -11.90 -10.07 -11.48
C LYS A 92 -13.25 -9.66 -10.86
N LEU A 93 -13.21 -8.95 -9.73
CA LEU A 93 -14.41 -8.44 -9.06
C LEU A 93 -14.91 -7.11 -9.66
N GLY A 94 -14.28 -6.60 -10.73
CA GLY A 94 -14.64 -5.34 -11.37
C GLY A 94 -13.80 -4.15 -10.93
N GLY A 95 -12.59 -4.39 -10.42
CA GLY A 95 -11.63 -3.34 -10.13
C GLY A 95 -11.34 -2.49 -11.36
N ALA A 96 -11.60 -1.19 -11.26
CA ALA A 96 -11.42 -0.22 -12.34
C ALA A 96 -10.02 0.41 -12.28
N LEU A 97 -9.27 0.29 -13.37
CA LEU A 97 -8.01 1.01 -13.59
C LEU A 97 -8.30 2.34 -14.29
N ASP A 98 -7.64 3.40 -13.86
CA ASP A 98 -7.85 4.77 -14.35
C ASP A 98 -6.81 5.23 -15.38
N ASP A 99 -5.82 4.38 -15.68
CA ASP A 99 -4.70 4.69 -16.55
C ASP A 99 -4.22 3.46 -17.33
N GLN A 100 -3.99 3.62 -18.63
CA GLN A 100 -3.60 2.52 -19.53
C GLN A 100 -2.21 1.97 -19.18
N GLU A 101 -1.25 2.81 -18.81
CA GLU A 101 0.11 2.36 -18.47
C GLU A 101 0.09 1.44 -17.23
N THR A 102 -0.85 1.65 -16.31
CA THR A 102 -1.08 0.74 -15.17
C THR A 102 -1.54 -0.65 -15.63
N ALA A 103 -2.45 -0.70 -16.61
CA ALA A 103 -2.89 -1.97 -17.19
C ALA A 103 -1.73 -2.68 -17.91
N ASP A 104 -0.93 -1.94 -18.67
CA ASP A 104 0.25 -2.45 -19.35
C ASP A 104 1.27 -3.02 -18.36
N ASP A 105 1.58 -2.29 -17.28
CA ASP A 105 2.48 -2.72 -16.21
C ASP A 105 2.04 -4.03 -15.56
N LEU A 106 0.76 -4.14 -15.22
CA LEU A 106 0.21 -5.32 -14.56
C LEU A 106 0.14 -6.52 -15.51
N SER A 107 -0.18 -6.28 -16.79
CA SER A 107 -0.27 -7.34 -17.80
C SER A 107 1.08 -7.88 -18.24
N ALA A 108 2.15 -7.10 -18.09
CA ALA A 108 3.49 -7.51 -18.47
C ALA A 108 4.06 -8.58 -17.54
N ALA A 109 3.71 -8.58 -16.26
CA ALA A 109 4.33 -9.46 -15.27
C ALA A 109 3.91 -10.94 -15.43
N GLU A 110 4.89 -11.82 -15.60
CA GLU A 110 4.66 -13.26 -15.62
C GLU A 110 4.94 -13.92 -14.26
N TYR A 111 4.58 -15.20 -14.12
CA TYR A 111 4.87 -15.98 -12.93
C TYR A 111 5.38 -17.38 -13.28
N LYS A 112 6.13 -17.97 -12.36
CA LYS A 112 6.53 -19.38 -12.42
C LYS A 112 6.15 -20.10 -11.13
N VAL A 113 5.89 -21.39 -11.25
CA VAL A 113 5.67 -22.29 -10.10
C VAL A 113 7.00 -22.97 -9.78
N ARG A 114 7.44 -22.86 -8.53
CA ARG A 114 8.64 -23.52 -8.04
C ARG A 114 8.35 -24.99 -7.70
N VAL A 115 9.42 -25.77 -7.50
CA VAL A 115 9.34 -27.19 -7.12
C VAL A 115 8.63 -27.40 -5.77
N ASP A 116 8.71 -26.42 -4.86
CA ASP A 116 7.99 -26.42 -3.57
C ASP A 116 6.51 -26.02 -3.69
N GLY A 117 5.99 -25.88 -4.92
CA GLY A 117 4.61 -25.52 -5.21
C GLY A 117 4.28 -24.03 -5.09
N LYS A 118 5.25 -23.19 -4.67
CA LYS A 118 5.01 -21.75 -4.51
C LYS A 118 5.08 -21.00 -5.84
N ILE A 119 4.21 -20.03 -6.00
CA ILE A 119 4.20 -19.09 -7.13
C ILE A 119 5.18 -17.95 -6.84
N VAL A 120 6.02 -17.64 -7.82
CA VAL A 120 6.93 -16.49 -7.78
C VAL A 120 6.76 -15.65 -9.05
N MET A 121 6.62 -14.34 -8.85
CA MET A 121 6.53 -13.37 -9.93
C MET A 121 7.89 -13.15 -10.59
N GLU A 122 7.87 -12.91 -11.90
CA GLU A 122 9.02 -12.53 -12.73
C GLU A 122 9.74 -11.30 -12.13
N PRO A 123 11.09 -11.32 -11.99
CA PRO A 123 11.87 -10.18 -11.49
C PRO A 123 11.56 -8.86 -12.22
N LYS A 124 11.72 -7.73 -11.53
CA LYS A 124 11.40 -6.41 -12.11
C LYS A 124 12.37 -6.04 -13.23
N GLU A 125 13.60 -6.53 -13.14
CA GLU A 125 14.71 -6.33 -14.04
C GLU A 125 14.39 -6.92 -15.42
N ASP A 126 13.89 -8.15 -15.46
CA ASP A 126 13.48 -8.85 -16.68
C ASP A 126 12.28 -8.14 -17.35
N ILE A 127 11.28 -7.72 -16.54
CA ILE A 127 10.14 -6.92 -17.03
C ILE A 127 10.64 -5.60 -17.62
N LYS A 128 11.57 -4.92 -16.95
CA LYS A 128 12.13 -3.64 -17.40
C LYS A 128 12.92 -3.78 -18.70
N GLU A 129 13.68 -4.85 -18.86
CA GLU A 129 14.39 -5.15 -20.11
C GLU A 129 13.40 -5.32 -21.27
N ARG A 130 12.29 -6.05 -21.04
CA ARG A 130 11.25 -6.29 -22.05
C ARG A 130 10.42 -5.05 -22.37
N LEU A 131 10.04 -4.24 -21.37
CA LEU A 131 9.22 -3.04 -21.55
C LEU A 131 10.03 -1.79 -21.96
N GLY A 132 11.35 -1.81 -21.77
CA GLY A 132 12.20 -0.62 -21.93
C GLY A 132 12.00 0.45 -20.86
N ARG A 133 11.12 0.22 -19.87
CA ARG A 133 10.83 1.11 -18.74
C ARG A 133 10.48 0.30 -17.48
N SER A 134 10.61 0.92 -16.32
CA SER A 134 10.23 0.30 -15.05
C SER A 134 8.70 0.28 -14.90
N PRO A 135 8.07 -0.83 -14.46
CA PRO A 135 6.62 -0.93 -14.25
C PRO A 135 6.16 -0.24 -12.96
N GLY A 136 6.54 1.04 -12.79
CA GLY A 136 6.43 1.77 -11.54
C GLY A 136 5.01 2.17 -11.16
N LYS A 137 4.07 2.23 -12.13
CA LYS A 137 2.66 2.51 -11.86
C LYS A 137 1.96 1.27 -11.33
N GLY A 138 2.19 0.12 -11.97
CA GLY A 138 1.70 -1.18 -11.50
C GLY A 138 2.18 -1.48 -10.09
N ASP A 139 3.48 -1.30 -9.81
CA ASP A 139 4.03 -1.49 -8.47
C ASP A 139 3.40 -0.58 -7.41
N ALA A 140 3.11 0.68 -7.76
CA ALA A 140 2.48 1.63 -6.84
C ALA A 140 1.02 1.24 -6.53
N LEU A 141 0.28 0.73 -7.51
CA LEU A 141 -1.05 0.17 -7.28
C LEU A 141 -0.97 -1.09 -6.41
N LEU A 142 -0.01 -1.99 -6.66
CA LEU A 142 0.17 -3.23 -5.89
C LEU A 142 0.39 -2.97 -4.40
N LEU A 143 1.13 -1.90 -4.04
CA LEU A 143 1.33 -1.50 -2.64
C LEU A 143 0.00 -1.31 -1.89
N THR A 144 -1.06 -0.85 -2.57
CA THR A 144 -2.38 -0.68 -1.95
C THR A 144 -3.01 -2.00 -1.49
N PHE A 145 -2.48 -3.15 -1.91
CA PHE A 145 -2.91 -4.50 -1.54
C PHE A 145 -1.99 -5.18 -0.53
N ALA A 146 -0.97 -4.48 -0.01
CA ALA A 146 0.04 -5.08 0.88
C ALA A 146 -0.54 -5.68 2.16
N TYR A 147 -1.59 -5.04 2.69
CA TYR A 147 -2.30 -5.45 3.89
C TYR A 147 -3.80 -5.11 3.79
N PRO A 148 -4.68 -5.83 4.51
CA PRO A 148 -6.06 -5.41 4.69
C PRO A 148 -6.14 -4.03 5.36
N VAL A 149 -7.04 -3.17 4.87
CA VAL A 149 -7.27 -1.84 5.43
C VAL A 149 -8.67 -1.78 6.02
N THR A 150 -8.75 -1.48 7.30
CA THR A 150 -9.99 -1.16 8.00
C THR A 150 -10.15 0.35 8.10
N LYS A 151 -11.39 0.84 8.14
CA LYS A 151 -11.63 2.26 8.44
C LYS A 151 -10.92 2.66 9.73
N ARG A 152 -10.28 3.81 9.73
CA ARG A 152 -9.69 4.42 10.92
C ARG A 152 -10.84 4.67 11.91
N SER A 153 -10.75 4.06 13.09
CA SER A 153 -11.72 4.33 14.15
C SER A 153 -11.37 5.67 14.80
N ASP A 154 -12.32 6.60 14.80
CA ASP A 154 -12.20 7.85 15.57
C ASP A 154 -12.24 7.61 17.10
N PHE A 155 -12.55 6.38 17.52
CA PHE A 155 -12.45 5.98 18.90
C PHE A 155 -10.97 5.86 19.28
N PRO A 156 -10.50 6.56 20.32
CA PRO A 156 -9.15 6.39 20.80
C PRO A 156 -8.94 4.90 21.10
N ALA A 157 -7.88 4.34 20.53
CA ALA A 157 -7.45 2.98 20.83
C ALA A 157 -7.51 2.78 22.35
N ALA A 158 -8.02 1.64 22.80
CA ALA A 158 -8.26 1.28 24.19
C ALA A 158 -6.98 1.18 25.07
N GLY A 159 -5.94 1.95 24.75
CA GLY A 159 -4.76 2.23 25.58
C GLY A 159 -4.60 3.72 25.95
N GLY A 160 -5.48 4.61 25.48
CA GLY A 160 -5.59 5.97 26.02
C GLY A 160 -6.50 5.96 27.25
N LYS A 161 -6.11 6.66 28.33
CA LYS A 161 -6.93 6.85 29.55
C LYS A 161 -8.40 6.99 29.17
N GLN A 162 -9.24 6.09 29.70
CA GLN A 162 -10.69 6.21 29.56
C GLN A 162 -11.09 7.66 29.89
N PRO A 163 -11.95 8.31 29.08
CA PRO A 163 -12.57 9.54 29.54
C PRO A 163 -13.29 9.19 30.83
N ASN A 164 -12.98 9.91 31.92
CA ASN A 164 -13.68 9.75 33.18
C ASN A 164 -15.16 10.03 32.92
N VAL A 165 -15.95 8.98 32.71
CA VAL A 165 -17.40 9.07 32.78
C VAL A 165 -17.69 9.29 34.26
N ILE A 166 -18.01 10.53 34.62
CA ILE A 166 -18.56 10.84 35.93
C ILE A 166 -19.97 10.25 35.90
N SER A 167 -20.14 9.03 36.41
CA SER A 167 -21.47 8.50 36.71
C SER A 167 -21.85 8.94 38.11
N GLU A 168 -22.80 9.87 38.22
CA GLU A 168 -23.52 10.17 39.46
C GLU A 168 -24.50 9.03 39.78
N TYR A 169 -23.98 7.82 40.01
CA TYR A 169 -24.80 6.69 40.46
C TYR A 169 -24.32 6.26 41.84
N ASP A 170 -25.06 6.66 42.87
CA ASP A 170 -24.93 6.14 44.22
C ASP A 170 -26.00 5.06 44.45
N PRO A 171 -25.62 3.78 44.60
CA PRO A 171 -26.58 2.70 44.87
C PRO A 171 -27.12 2.69 46.32
N TRP A 172 -26.80 3.67 47.15
CA TRP A 172 -27.19 3.73 48.56
C TRP A 172 -27.91 5.02 48.99
N GLU A 173 -28.33 5.88 48.06
CA GLU A 173 -29.36 6.91 48.30
C GLU A 173 -30.74 6.49 47.76
#